data_AF-A0A9Q6S938-F1
#
_entry.id   AF-A0A9Q6S938-F1
#
_cell.length_a   1.000
_cell.length_b   1.000
_cell.length_c   1.000
_cell.angle_alpha   90.00
_cell.angle_beta   90.00
_cell.angle_gamma   90.00
#
_symmetry.space_group_name_H-M   'P 1'
#
loop_
_entity.id
_entity.type
_entity.pdbx_description
1 polymer ?
#
loop_
_entity_poly.entity_id
_entity_poly.type
_entity_poly.pdbx_seq_one_letter_code
_entity_poly.pdbx_strand_id
1 'polypeptide(L)'
;MSTVLEQPQSHVDGHQELRVRRYKPLIGAVIENVDLSKPLSDDNRQALRQALVDHGVIFFREQTLTPEQHVALARIFGNPIRKNIYLPAVAGFPEIEVIAHSDKTRSGGTDNWHVDVSWQPQPPKATVLHAQEIPEGGGGDTIWSSSAAVYDLLDPDLARYFEKLTAVNTFIASPKKSALSELLSGYDVPEGTQEDSVEAGLARVRDAAQKYPPIEVPVIKTHPENGRKLVFVNEGHTSHVLGVSKTASQSLLNYLYDLIKTPEVQARFEWRAGDVAIWDNRQVQHYAARDYGSARRRIHRITLEHDGVF
;
A
#
# COMPACT_ATOMS: atom_id res chain seq x y z
N MET A 1 -43.95 -36.36 23.44
CA MET A 1 -42.49 -36.21 23.31
C MET A 1 -42.18 -36.00 21.83
N SER A 2 -42.15 -34.73 21.40
CA SER A 2 -41.91 -34.38 20.00
C SER A 2 -40.41 -34.27 19.79
N THR A 3 -39.84 -35.21 19.06
CA THR A 3 -38.43 -35.23 18.68
C THR A 3 -38.25 -34.22 17.55
N VAL A 4 -37.68 -33.06 17.87
CA VAL A 4 -37.22 -32.08 16.89
C VAL A 4 -36.03 -32.71 16.18
N LEU A 5 -36.22 -33.08 14.91
CA LEU A 5 -35.14 -33.45 14.01
C LEU A 5 -34.30 -32.18 13.75
N GLU A 6 -33.10 -32.13 14.32
CA GLU A 6 -32.08 -31.16 13.94
C GLU A 6 -31.79 -31.33 12.44
N GLN A 7 -32.03 -30.26 11.68
CA GLN A 7 -31.61 -30.22 10.27
C GLN A 7 -30.08 -30.19 10.22
N PRO A 8 -29.44 -31.00 9.36
CA PRO A 8 -28.00 -30.94 9.18
C PRO A 8 -27.64 -29.56 8.63
N GLN A 9 -26.79 -28.82 9.35
CA GLN A 9 -26.15 -27.62 8.82
C GLN A 9 -25.42 -28.02 7.55
N SER A 10 -25.87 -27.49 6.40
CA SER A 10 -25.15 -27.62 5.15
C SER A 10 -23.83 -26.86 5.29
N HIS A 11 -22.74 -27.59 5.49
CA HIS A 11 -21.42 -27.07 5.20
C HIS A 11 -21.41 -26.74 3.71
N VAL A 12 -21.61 -25.47 3.38
CA VAL A 12 -21.26 -24.96 2.05
C VAL A 12 -19.75 -25.10 1.98
N ASP A 13 -19.28 -26.10 1.24
CA ASP A 13 -17.87 -26.38 1.10
C ASP A 13 -17.23 -25.20 0.34
N GLY A 14 -16.67 -24.26 1.10
CA GLY A 14 -15.95 -23.08 0.60
C GLY A 14 -14.53 -23.41 0.16
N HIS A 15 -14.18 -24.69 0.10
CA HIS A 15 -12.89 -25.15 -0.36
C HIS A 15 -12.77 -24.93 -1.88
N GLN A 16 -11.72 -24.23 -2.27
CA GLN A 16 -11.32 -23.98 -3.64
C GLN A 16 -9.87 -24.41 -3.77
N GLU A 17 -9.48 -25.13 -4.81
CA GLU A 17 -8.09 -25.57 -5.03
C GLU A 17 -7.23 -24.41 -5.56
N LEU A 18 -7.09 -23.36 -4.75
CA LEU A 18 -6.31 -22.19 -5.12
C LEU A 18 -4.83 -22.56 -5.28
N ARG A 19 -4.16 -21.89 -6.21
CA ARG A 19 -2.75 -22.11 -6.51
C ARG A 19 -1.98 -20.81 -6.37
N VAL A 20 -0.94 -20.81 -5.54
CA VAL A 20 -0.02 -19.68 -5.40
C VAL A 20 1.11 -19.84 -6.40
N ARG A 21 1.21 -18.94 -7.38
CA ARG A 21 2.32 -18.92 -8.35
C ARG A 21 3.16 -17.66 -8.15
N ARG A 22 4.47 -17.81 -7.94
CA ARG A 22 5.40 -16.67 -7.85
C ARG A 22 5.26 -15.76 -9.07
N TYR A 23 5.17 -14.45 -8.83
CA TYR A 23 5.11 -13.43 -9.88
C TYR A 23 6.53 -13.03 -10.32
N LYS A 24 7.41 -12.77 -9.35
CA LYS A 24 8.86 -12.64 -9.54
C LYS A 24 9.60 -13.46 -8.48
N PRO A 25 10.91 -13.75 -8.67
CA PRO A 25 11.67 -14.56 -7.72
C PRO A 25 11.73 -13.96 -6.30
N LEU A 26 11.80 -12.64 -6.18
CA LEU A 26 12.04 -11.92 -4.91
C LEU A 26 10.82 -11.18 -4.36
N ILE A 27 9.72 -11.11 -5.11
CA ILE A 27 8.52 -10.37 -4.75
C ILE A 27 7.32 -10.84 -5.57
N GLY A 28 6.15 -10.83 -4.95
CA GLY A 28 4.89 -10.98 -5.66
C GLY A 28 4.48 -12.43 -5.88
N ALA A 29 3.17 -12.69 -5.79
CA ALA A 29 2.55 -13.91 -6.29
C ALA A 29 1.21 -13.62 -6.97
N VAL A 30 0.83 -14.47 -7.92
CA VAL A 30 -0.52 -14.51 -8.50
C VAL A 30 -1.24 -15.69 -7.86
N ILE A 31 -2.43 -15.43 -7.34
CA ILE A 31 -3.32 -16.46 -6.84
C ILE A 31 -4.26 -16.89 -7.97
N GLU A 32 -4.17 -18.16 -8.35
CA GLU A 32 -4.93 -18.78 -9.43
C GLU A 32 -6.00 -19.72 -8.85
N ASN A 33 -6.97 -20.12 -9.68
CA ASN A 33 -8.05 -21.06 -9.32
C ASN A 33 -8.89 -20.62 -8.11
N VAL A 34 -9.14 -19.32 -7.99
CA VAL A 34 -9.97 -18.75 -6.92
C VAL A 34 -10.98 -17.75 -7.47
N ASP A 35 -12.20 -17.87 -6.97
CA ASP A 35 -13.31 -16.95 -7.18
C ASP A 35 -13.61 -16.27 -5.83
N LEU A 36 -13.17 -15.01 -5.70
CA LEU A 36 -13.30 -14.23 -4.47
C LEU A 36 -14.74 -13.76 -4.20
N SER A 37 -15.65 -13.93 -5.16
CA SER A 37 -17.08 -13.66 -4.96
C SER A 37 -17.77 -14.77 -4.14
N LYS A 38 -17.15 -15.95 -4.04
CA LYS A 38 -17.66 -17.10 -3.30
C LYS A 38 -17.06 -17.19 -1.89
N PRO A 39 -17.72 -17.89 -0.96
CA PRO A 39 -17.13 -18.22 0.32
C PRO A 39 -15.76 -18.91 0.17
N LEU A 40 -14.82 -18.53 1.04
CA LEU A 40 -13.51 -19.18 1.18
C LEU A 40 -13.47 -19.97 2.49
N SER A 41 -13.01 -21.22 2.42
CA SER A 41 -12.67 -22.04 3.58
C SER A 41 -11.58 -21.39 4.44
N ASP A 42 -11.47 -21.83 5.70
CA ASP A 42 -10.43 -21.34 6.61
C ASP A 42 -9.02 -21.66 6.11
N ASP A 43 -8.84 -22.84 5.49
CA ASP A 43 -7.56 -23.24 4.88
C ASP A 43 -7.16 -22.28 3.75
N ASN A 44 -8.12 -21.91 2.88
CA ASN A 44 -7.87 -20.93 1.83
C ASN A 44 -7.55 -19.55 2.40
N ARG A 45 -8.26 -19.10 3.44
CA ARG A 45 -7.96 -17.83 4.12
C ARG A 45 -6.56 -17.83 4.73
N GLN A 46 -6.15 -18.94 5.35
CA GLN A 46 -4.80 -19.11 5.88
C GLN A 46 -3.74 -19.11 4.77
N ALA A 47 -3.99 -19.82 3.66
CA ALA A 47 -3.09 -19.85 2.52
C ALA A 47 -2.90 -18.45 1.90
N LEU A 48 -3.96 -17.65 1.79
CA LEU A 48 -3.88 -16.27 1.31
C LEU A 48 -3.06 -15.37 2.26
N ARG A 49 -3.29 -15.46 3.58
CA ARG A 49 -2.50 -14.73 4.58
C ARG A 49 -1.02 -15.09 4.50
N GLN A 50 -0.70 -16.39 4.41
CA GLN A 50 0.68 -16.85 4.30
C GLN A 50 1.32 -16.37 2.99
N ALA A 51 0.60 -16.45 1.87
CA ALA A 51 1.09 -15.95 0.58
C ALA A 51 1.44 -14.46 0.63
N LEU A 52 0.64 -13.64 1.35
CA LEU A 52 0.96 -12.23 1.53
C LEU A 52 2.24 -12.04 2.35
N VAL A 53 2.42 -12.78 3.44
CA VAL A 53 3.62 -12.73 4.29
C VAL A 53 4.88 -13.16 3.52
N ASP A 54 4.77 -14.20 2.68
CA ASP A 54 5.89 -14.79 1.94
C ASP A 54 6.30 -13.98 0.71
N HIS A 55 5.34 -13.29 0.09
CA HIS A 55 5.54 -12.63 -1.20
C HIS A 55 5.45 -11.10 -1.17
N GLY A 56 5.01 -10.51 -0.05
CA GLY A 56 4.88 -9.06 0.16
C GLY A 56 3.72 -8.41 -0.60
N VAL A 57 3.38 -8.91 -1.80
CA VAL A 57 2.21 -8.52 -2.58
C VAL A 57 1.61 -9.74 -3.28
N ILE A 58 0.29 -9.83 -3.33
CA ILE A 58 -0.42 -10.88 -4.05
C ILE A 58 -1.45 -10.28 -5.01
N PHE A 59 -1.62 -10.93 -6.15
CA PHE A 59 -2.48 -10.47 -7.24
C PHE A 59 -3.53 -11.51 -7.57
N PHE A 60 -4.72 -11.03 -7.93
CA PHE A 60 -5.82 -11.84 -8.44
C PHE A 60 -6.27 -11.20 -9.74
N ARG A 61 -6.48 -12.02 -10.76
CA ARG A 61 -6.97 -11.54 -12.06
C ARG A 61 -8.48 -11.68 -12.13
N GLU A 62 -9.12 -10.73 -12.81
CA GLU A 62 -10.50 -10.84 -13.31
C GLU A 62 -11.54 -11.15 -12.22
N GLN A 63 -11.49 -10.41 -11.10
CA GLN A 63 -12.42 -10.57 -9.98
C GLN A 63 -13.55 -9.53 -10.04
N THR A 64 -14.80 -10.00 -10.07
CA THR A 64 -15.99 -9.15 -9.97
C THR A 64 -16.53 -9.24 -8.55
N LEU A 65 -16.31 -8.18 -7.75
CA LEU A 65 -16.70 -8.14 -6.35
C LEU A 65 -17.73 -7.04 -6.10
N THR A 66 -18.75 -7.35 -5.30
CA THR A 66 -19.56 -6.33 -4.66
C THR A 66 -18.75 -5.60 -3.57
N PRO A 67 -19.18 -4.39 -3.13
CA PRO A 67 -18.56 -3.72 -2.00
C PRO A 67 -18.46 -4.59 -0.73
N GLU A 68 -19.51 -5.35 -0.42
CA GLU A 68 -19.55 -6.28 0.72
C GLU A 68 -18.49 -7.38 0.58
N GLN A 69 -18.32 -7.94 -0.62
CA GLN A 69 -17.32 -8.97 -0.89
C GLN A 69 -15.90 -8.39 -0.83
N HIS A 70 -15.67 -7.17 -1.31
CA HIS A 70 -14.38 -6.50 -1.20
C HIS A 70 -13.98 -6.26 0.27
N VAL A 71 -14.94 -5.87 1.12
CA VAL A 71 -14.73 -5.75 2.57
C VAL A 71 -14.50 -7.11 3.22
N ALA A 72 -15.27 -8.13 2.84
CA ALA A 72 -15.11 -9.49 3.36
C ALA A 72 -13.73 -10.09 3.01
N LEU A 73 -13.22 -9.82 1.81
CA LEU A 73 -11.85 -10.15 1.40
C LEU A 73 -10.82 -9.42 2.28
N ALA A 74 -10.98 -8.12 2.48
CA ALA A 74 -10.06 -7.32 3.29
C ALA A 74 -9.97 -7.82 4.75
N ARG A 75 -11.11 -8.25 5.32
CA ARG A 75 -11.20 -8.84 6.67
C ARG A 75 -10.39 -10.12 6.86
N ILE A 76 -9.98 -10.80 5.79
CA ILE A 76 -9.08 -11.96 5.89
C ILE A 76 -7.70 -11.53 6.42
N PHE A 77 -7.27 -10.30 6.14
CA PHE A 77 -5.90 -9.83 6.41
C PHE A 77 -5.81 -8.88 7.61
N GLY A 78 -6.92 -8.29 8.04
CA GLY A 78 -6.97 -7.32 9.14
C GLY A 78 -8.28 -6.52 9.16
N ASN A 79 -8.36 -5.54 10.06
CA ASN A 79 -9.54 -4.69 10.22
C ASN A 79 -9.56 -3.53 9.20
N PRO A 80 -10.57 -3.40 8.33
CA PRO A 80 -10.70 -2.26 7.42
C PRO A 80 -10.92 -0.93 8.17
N ILE A 81 -10.23 0.12 7.75
CA ILE A 81 -10.37 1.47 8.31
C ILE A 81 -10.62 2.53 7.23
N ARG A 82 -11.29 3.63 7.61
CA ARG A 82 -11.31 4.86 6.80
C ARG A 82 -10.00 5.61 7.04
N LYS A 83 -9.06 5.55 6.08
CA LYS A 83 -7.76 6.23 6.18
C LYS A 83 -7.89 7.73 5.87
N ASN A 84 -8.61 8.09 4.81
CA ASN A 84 -8.72 9.46 4.33
C ASN A 84 -10.18 9.90 4.23
N ILE A 85 -10.59 10.77 5.16
CA ILE A 85 -11.94 11.33 5.20
C ILE A 85 -12.23 12.31 4.06
N TYR A 86 -11.21 12.80 3.36
CA TYR A 86 -11.35 13.76 2.25
C TYR A 86 -11.52 13.08 0.89
N LEU A 87 -11.17 11.79 0.78
CA LEU A 87 -11.49 11.02 -0.41
C LEU A 87 -12.99 10.73 -0.47
N PRO A 88 -13.58 10.57 -1.65
CA PRO A 88 -14.89 9.94 -1.78
C PRO A 88 -14.86 8.48 -1.27
N ALA A 89 -16.02 7.99 -0.85
CA ALA A 89 -16.21 6.60 -0.45
C ALA A 89 -17.30 5.96 -1.30
N VAL A 90 -17.30 4.62 -1.38
CA VAL A 90 -18.46 3.89 -1.92
C VAL A 90 -19.65 4.09 -0.98
N ALA A 91 -20.82 4.39 -1.54
CA ALA A 91 -22.04 4.63 -0.77
C ALA A 91 -22.38 3.40 0.10
N GLY A 92 -22.59 3.61 1.40
CA GLY A 92 -22.85 2.53 2.36
C GLY A 92 -21.60 1.79 2.86
N PHE A 93 -20.42 2.04 2.26
CA PHE A 93 -19.15 1.37 2.57
C PHE A 93 -18.03 2.40 2.80
N PRO A 94 -18.04 3.11 3.94
CA PRO A 94 -17.06 4.15 4.23
C PRO A 94 -15.62 3.63 4.22
N GLU A 95 -15.35 2.36 4.51
CA GLU A 95 -14.02 1.77 4.44
C GLU A 95 -13.44 1.65 3.02
N ILE A 96 -14.29 1.77 1.98
CA ILE A 96 -13.87 1.70 0.58
C ILE A 96 -13.66 3.12 0.04
N GLU A 97 -12.42 3.54 -0.08
CA GLU A 97 -12.01 4.78 -0.72
C GLU A 97 -12.02 4.67 -2.23
N VAL A 98 -12.49 5.71 -2.92
CA VAL A 98 -12.49 5.76 -4.39
C VAL A 98 -11.31 6.61 -4.85
N ILE A 99 -10.32 5.96 -5.47
CA ILE A 99 -9.20 6.63 -6.14
C ILE A 99 -9.57 6.74 -7.62
N ALA A 100 -9.92 7.95 -8.06
CA ALA A 100 -10.30 8.21 -9.44
C ALA A 100 -9.39 9.25 -10.11
N HIS A 101 -9.17 9.08 -11.41
CA HIS A 101 -8.50 10.02 -12.29
C HIS A 101 -9.33 10.20 -13.57
N SER A 102 -9.42 11.44 -14.06
CA SER A 102 -9.99 11.82 -15.35
C SER A 102 -9.55 13.23 -15.75
N ASP A 103 -10.02 13.71 -16.89
CA ASP A 103 -9.97 15.12 -17.29
C ASP A 103 -10.52 16.10 -16.23
N LYS A 104 -11.48 15.64 -15.43
CA LYS A 104 -12.13 16.39 -14.34
C LYS A 104 -11.59 16.07 -12.94
N THR A 105 -10.73 15.06 -12.81
CA THR A 105 -10.21 14.61 -11.52
C THR A 105 -8.72 14.29 -11.63
N ARG A 106 -7.84 15.11 -11.04
CA ARG A 106 -6.41 14.80 -11.02
C ARG A 106 -6.05 14.03 -9.74
N SER A 107 -5.67 12.78 -9.90
CA SER A 107 -4.96 12.03 -8.85
C SER A 107 -3.46 12.38 -8.89
N GLY A 108 -2.93 13.01 -7.84
CA GLY A 108 -1.51 13.34 -7.67
C GLY A 108 -0.87 12.64 -6.48
N GLY A 109 0.44 12.86 -6.27
CA GLY A 109 1.13 12.53 -5.02
C GLY A 109 1.46 11.06 -4.75
N THR A 110 1.22 10.15 -5.69
CA THR A 110 1.54 8.70 -5.56
C THR A 110 2.62 8.22 -6.56
N ASP A 111 3.11 9.11 -7.40
CA ASP A 111 4.20 8.94 -8.37
C ASP A 111 5.59 9.18 -7.74
N ASN A 112 5.76 8.68 -6.52
CA ASN A 112 7.01 8.64 -5.76
C ASN A 112 7.10 7.31 -5.00
N TRP A 113 8.32 6.81 -4.76
CA TRP A 113 8.51 5.58 -4.01
C TRP A 113 8.20 5.80 -2.53
N HIS A 114 7.20 5.09 -2.01
CA HIS A 114 6.74 5.29 -0.64
C HIS A 114 6.21 4.01 0.01
N VAL A 115 6.22 4.06 1.34
CA VAL A 115 5.45 3.18 2.24
C VAL A 115 4.30 4.01 2.79
N ASP A 116 3.06 3.51 2.65
CA ASP A 116 1.87 4.24 3.05
C ASP A 116 1.96 4.66 4.52
N VAL A 117 1.84 5.97 4.77
CA VAL A 117 1.70 6.53 6.13
C VAL A 117 2.86 6.16 7.07
N SER A 118 4.05 5.89 6.53
CA SER A 118 5.25 5.55 7.32
C SER A 118 5.78 6.68 8.20
N TRP A 119 5.13 7.85 8.18
CA TRP A 119 5.35 8.99 9.06
C TRP A 119 4.49 8.97 10.34
N GLN A 120 3.62 7.96 10.52
CA GLN A 120 2.90 7.72 11.78
C GLN A 120 3.50 6.55 12.57
N PRO A 121 3.43 6.56 13.91
CA PRO A 121 3.90 5.46 14.74
C PRO A 121 3.19 4.12 14.45
N GLN A 122 1.95 4.19 13.98
CA GLN A 122 1.08 3.05 13.69
C GLN A 122 0.70 3.06 12.20
N PRO A 123 1.64 2.75 11.29
CA PRO A 123 1.34 2.71 9.86
C PRO A 123 0.36 1.56 9.57
N PRO A 124 -0.47 1.68 8.51
CA PRO A 124 -1.34 0.61 8.05
C PRO A 124 -0.57 -0.69 7.85
N LYS A 125 -1.21 -1.82 8.22
CA LYS A 125 -0.63 -3.15 8.00
C LYS A 125 -0.57 -3.50 6.52
N ALA A 126 -1.67 -3.28 5.80
CA ALA A 126 -1.81 -3.70 4.42
C ALA A 126 -2.87 -2.86 3.70
N THR A 127 -2.88 -2.96 2.38
CA THR A 127 -3.86 -2.29 1.53
C THR A 127 -4.39 -3.28 0.50
N VAL A 128 -5.70 -3.20 0.23
CA VAL A 128 -6.41 -3.98 -0.78
C VAL A 128 -6.91 -3.02 -1.84
N LEU A 129 -6.55 -3.26 -3.10
CA LEU A 129 -7.02 -2.51 -4.26
C LEU A 129 -7.85 -3.40 -5.17
N HIS A 130 -8.97 -2.88 -5.65
CA HIS A 130 -9.82 -3.53 -6.65
C HIS A 130 -10.05 -2.57 -7.83
N ALA A 131 -9.51 -2.91 -8.99
CA ALA A 131 -9.59 -2.10 -10.20
C ALA A 131 -11.02 -2.10 -10.77
N GLN A 132 -11.61 -0.91 -10.88
CA GLN A 132 -12.96 -0.72 -11.44
C GLN A 132 -12.89 -0.31 -12.91
N GLU A 133 -12.03 0.65 -13.23
CA GLU A 133 -11.89 1.25 -14.55
C GLU A 133 -10.40 1.48 -14.81
N ILE A 134 -9.89 0.95 -15.92
CA ILE A 134 -8.49 1.09 -16.36
C ILE A 134 -8.49 1.64 -17.79
N PRO A 135 -7.56 2.55 -18.15
CA PRO A 135 -7.49 3.09 -19.50
C PRO A 135 -7.35 2.01 -20.58
N GLU A 136 -8.13 2.12 -21.67
CA GLU A 136 -8.10 1.14 -22.77
C GLU A 136 -6.72 1.01 -23.44
N GLY A 137 -5.96 2.11 -23.49
CA GLY A 137 -4.59 2.13 -24.01
C GLY A 137 -3.51 1.62 -23.04
N GLY A 138 -3.90 1.15 -21.85
CA GLY A 138 -2.99 0.78 -20.78
C GLY A 138 -2.42 1.97 -19.99
N GLY A 139 -1.35 1.71 -19.25
CA GLY A 139 -0.76 2.66 -18.31
C GLY A 139 -1.45 2.66 -16.95
N GLY A 140 -0.90 3.44 -16.01
CA GLY A 140 -1.36 3.45 -14.63
C GLY A 140 -0.92 2.22 -13.84
N ASP A 141 0.16 1.58 -14.28
CA ASP A 141 0.78 0.44 -13.61
C ASP A 141 1.14 0.79 -12.18
N THR A 142 1.21 -0.23 -11.34
CA THR A 142 1.77 -0.08 -9.99
C THR A 142 2.99 -0.96 -9.86
N ILE A 143 4.06 -0.37 -9.35
CA ILE A 143 5.34 -1.05 -9.14
C ILE A 143 5.52 -1.19 -7.65
N TRP A 144 5.85 -2.40 -7.19
CA TRP A 144 6.26 -2.67 -5.81
C TRP A 144 7.75 -3.03 -5.77
N SER A 145 8.40 -2.72 -4.66
CA SER A 145 9.79 -3.10 -4.35
C SER A 145 9.85 -3.78 -2.99
N SER A 146 10.57 -4.91 -2.91
CA SER A 146 10.68 -5.72 -1.69
C SER A 146 11.76 -5.17 -0.77
N SER A 147 11.36 -4.59 0.36
CA SER A 147 12.29 -4.04 1.35
C SER A 147 13.25 -5.11 1.91
N ALA A 148 12.79 -6.36 1.91
CA ALA A 148 13.59 -7.49 2.37
C ALA A 148 14.63 -7.90 1.34
N ALA A 149 14.26 -7.94 0.05
CA ALA A 149 15.22 -8.21 -1.02
C ALA A 149 16.23 -7.07 -1.19
N VAL A 150 15.82 -5.81 -0.95
CA VAL A 150 16.74 -4.66 -0.89
C VAL A 150 17.77 -4.84 0.22
N TYR A 151 17.37 -5.33 1.41
CA TYR A 151 18.29 -5.63 2.49
C TYR A 151 19.31 -6.71 2.08
N ASP A 152 18.86 -7.76 1.39
CA ASP A 152 19.72 -8.85 0.92
C ASP A 152 20.76 -8.42 -0.13
N LEU A 153 20.56 -7.25 -0.79
CA LEU A 153 21.55 -6.67 -1.72
C LEU A 153 22.68 -5.91 -1.01
N LEU A 154 22.53 -5.59 0.28
CA LEU A 154 23.54 -4.84 1.02
C LEU A 154 24.79 -5.69 1.23
N ASP A 155 25.97 -5.06 1.12
CA ASP A 155 27.19 -5.65 1.66
C ASP A 155 27.01 -5.94 3.16
N PRO A 156 27.49 -7.08 3.70
CA PRO A 156 27.28 -7.44 5.10
C PRO A 156 27.76 -6.41 6.11
N ASP A 157 28.80 -5.64 5.82
CA ASP A 157 29.31 -4.60 6.72
C ASP A 157 28.41 -3.36 6.68
N LEU A 158 27.92 -3.00 5.49
CA LEU A 158 26.93 -1.95 5.33
C LEU A 158 25.60 -2.32 5.99
N ALA A 159 25.13 -3.56 5.83
CA ALA A 159 23.91 -4.06 6.48
C ALA A 159 24.00 -3.88 8.00
N ARG A 160 25.10 -4.36 8.63
CA ARG A 160 25.36 -4.20 10.06
C ARG A 160 25.50 -2.74 10.50
N TYR A 161 25.94 -1.87 9.62
CA TYR A 161 25.97 -0.43 9.88
C TYR A 161 24.56 0.17 9.85
N PHE A 162 23.77 -0.11 8.81
CA PHE A 162 22.40 0.36 8.66
C PHE A 162 21.47 -0.13 9.79
N GLU A 163 21.69 -1.35 10.30
CA GLU A 163 20.95 -1.88 11.46
C GLU A 163 21.07 -1.03 12.73
N LYS A 164 22.09 -0.18 12.83
CA LYS A 164 22.33 0.70 13.99
C LYS A 164 21.76 2.11 13.79
N LEU A 165 21.27 2.42 12.59
CA LEU A 165 20.84 3.77 12.24
C LEU A 165 19.35 3.96 12.48
N THR A 166 19.02 5.17 12.89
CA THR A 166 17.66 5.67 13.02
C THR A 166 17.45 6.80 12.02
N ALA A 167 16.31 6.81 11.35
CA ALA A 167 15.89 7.87 10.44
C ALA A 167 14.67 8.60 10.98
N VAL A 168 14.46 9.83 10.50
CA VAL A 168 13.29 10.63 10.82
C VAL A 168 12.31 10.59 9.66
N ASN A 169 11.15 9.99 9.89
CA ASN A 169 10.03 10.07 8.97
C ASN A 169 9.11 11.24 9.34
N THR A 170 8.63 11.96 8.33
CA THR A 170 7.74 13.10 8.51
C THR A 170 6.75 13.19 7.37
N PHE A 171 5.56 13.71 7.70
CA PHE A 171 4.52 14.01 6.74
C PHE A 171 4.99 14.94 5.60
N ILE A 172 6.04 15.75 5.85
CA ILE A 172 6.50 16.84 4.97
C ILE A 172 7.88 16.53 4.34
N ALA A 173 8.33 15.27 4.33
CA ALA A 173 9.73 14.96 4.01
C ALA A 173 10.16 15.28 2.58
N SER A 174 9.23 15.32 1.62
CA SER A 174 9.58 15.51 0.22
C SER A 174 10.19 16.89 -0.04
N PRO A 175 11.44 16.98 -0.54
CA PRO A 175 12.10 18.25 -0.87
C PRO A 175 11.45 18.97 -2.05
N LYS A 176 10.53 18.32 -2.76
CA LYS A 176 9.66 18.96 -3.75
C LYS A 176 8.64 19.82 -3.01
N LYS A 177 8.94 21.10 -2.80
CA LYS A 177 7.98 22.10 -2.27
C LYS A 177 6.64 22.11 -3.04
N SER A 178 6.61 21.67 -4.30
CA SER A 178 5.40 21.44 -5.10
C SER A 178 4.56 20.24 -4.63
N ALA A 179 5.21 19.15 -4.18
CA ALA A 179 4.52 17.95 -3.69
C ALA A 179 3.74 18.23 -2.41
N LEU A 180 4.15 19.21 -1.61
CA LEU A 180 3.43 19.63 -0.41
C LEU A 180 2.14 20.40 -0.74
N SER A 181 2.18 21.26 -1.77
CA SER A 181 0.98 21.89 -2.32
C SER A 181 0.03 20.84 -2.90
N GLU A 182 0.53 19.84 -3.61
CA GLU A 182 -0.27 18.74 -4.21
C GLU A 182 -0.81 17.73 -3.18
N LEU A 183 -0.04 17.40 -2.13
CA LEU A 183 -0.46 16.52 -1.04
C LEU A 183 -1.56 17.17 -0.17
N LEU A 184 -1.51 18.49 -0.03
CA LEU A 184 -2.44 19.27 0.80
C LEU A 184 -3.61 19.88 0.05
N SER A 185 -3.51 20.06 -1.28
CA SER A 185 -4.67 20.37 -2.14
C SER A 185 -5.63 19.18 -2.24
N GLY A 186 -5.26 18.03 -1.68
CA GLY A 186 -6.12 16.86 -1.64
C GLY A 186 -6.32 16.30 -3.04
N TYR A 187 -6.92 15.11 -3.09
CA TYR A 187 -7.50 14.63 -4.32
C TYR A 187 -8.53 15.67 -4.81
N ASP A 188 -8.51 15.97 -6.11
CA ASP A 188 -9.28 17.09 -6.68
C ASP A 188 -10.75 17.09 -6.24
N VAL A 189 -11.18 18.26 -5.82
CA VAL A 189 -12.56 18.59 -5.44
C VAL A 189 -13.37 18.84 -6.73
N PRO A 190 -14.70 18.60 -6.74
CA PRO A 190 -15.51 18.71 -7.95
C PRO A 190 -15.42 20.09 -8.62
N GLU A 191 -15.61 20.10 -9.94
CA GLU A 191 -15.64 21.28 -10.82
C GLU A 191 -16.46 22.43 -10.17
N GLY A 192 -15.82 23.59 -9.93
CA GLY A 192 -16.44 24.77 -9.29
C GLY A 192 -16.01 25.05 -7.85
N THR A 193 -15.10 24.26 -7.29
CA THR A 193 -14.44 24.54 -6.01
C THR A 193 -13.30 25.53 -6.18
N GLN A 194 -13.22 26.51 -5.28
CA GLN A 194 -12.27 27.61 -5.34
C GLN A 194 -10.86 27.09 -5.09
N GLU A 195 -9.89 27.42 -5.96
CA GLU A 195 -8.48 27.15 -5.70
C GLU A 195 -8.11 27.80 -4.36
N ASP A 196 -7.60 27.00 -3.43
CA ASP A 196 -7.17 27.52 -2.14
C ASP A 196 -6.00 28.50 -2.32
N SER A 197 -6.05 29.61 -1.60
CA SER A 197 -4.93 30.56 -1.57
C SER A 197 -3.65 29.88 -1.06
N VAL A 198 -2.49 30.40 -1.47
CA VAL A 198 -1.17 29.95 -0.95
C VAL A 198 -1.14 29.98 0.58
N GLU A 199 -1.82 30.96 1.19
CA GLU A 199 -1.93 31.10 2.64
C GLU A 199 -2.74 29.96 3.27
N ALA A 200 -3.89 29.59 2.70
CA ALA A 200 -4.68 28.44 3.14
C ALA A 200 -3.95 27.11 2.94
N GLY A 201 -3.13 27.00 1.88
CA GLY A 201 -2.21 25.88 1.68
C GLY A 201 -1.17 25.79 2.81
N LEU A 202 -0.47 26.89 3.11
CA LEU A 202 0.54 26.95 4.17
C LEU A 202 -0.04 26.73 5.58
N ALA A 203 -1.27 27.19 5.84
CA ALA A 203 -1.96 26.92 7.10
C ALA A 203 -2.19 25.41 7.28
N ARG A 204 -2.68 24.71 6.25
CA ARG A 204 -2.83 23.24 6.29
C ARG A 204 -1.51 22.50 6.49
N VAL A 205 -0.41 22.99 5.90
CA VAL A 205 0.93 22.43 6.18
C VAL A 205 1.24 22.50 7.67
N ARG A 206 1.04 23.67 8.28
CA ARG A 206 1.36 23.92 9.68
C ARG A 206 0.48 23.06 10.59
N ASP A 207 -0.82 23.01 10.31
CA ASP A 207 -1.77 22.20 11.08
C ASP A 207 -1.43 20.71 10.97
N ALA A 208 -1.11 20.22 9.76
CA ALA A 208 -0.69 18.85 9.55
C ALA A 208 0.65 18.55 10.26
N ALA A 209 1.62 19.46 10.23
CA ALA A 209 2.89 19.31 10.93
C ALA A 209 2.72 19.23 12.47
N GLN A 210 1.77 19.99 13.01
CA GLN A 210 1.44 19.96 14.44
C GLN A 210 0.69 18.68 14.82
N LYS A 211 -0.27 18.27 13.99
CA LYS A 211 -1.04 17.05 14.20
C LYS A 211 -0.19 15.79 14.06
N TYR A 212 0.80 15.83 13.18
CA TYR A 212 1.64 14.70 12.80
C TYR A 212 3.12 15.06 12.94
N PRO A 213 3.63 15.10 14.19
CA PRO A 213 5.04 15.41 14.42
C PRO A 213 5.94 14.36 13.75
N PRO A 214 7.18 14.73 13.36
CA PRO A 214 8.15 13.77 12.88
C PRO A 214 8.37 12.64 13.89
N ILE A 215 8.58 11.44 13.37
CA ILE A 215 8.84 10.24 14.17
C ILE A 215 10.21 9.68 13.84
N GLU A 216 10.79 9.02 14.82
CA GLU A 216 12.03 8.27 14.65
C GLU A 216 11.71 6.81 14.34
N VAL A 217 12.34 6.26 13.30
CA VAL A 217 12.17 4.88 12.88
C VAL A 217 13.54 4.24 12.64
N PRO A 218 13.74 2.96 12.98
CA PRO A 218 14.94 2.24 12.57
C PRO A 218 15.07 2.22 11.03
N VAL A 219 16.28 2.42 10.51
CA VAL A 219 16.54 2.29 9.06
C VAL A 219 16.31 0.84 8.61
N ILE A 220 16.65 -0.12 9.47
CA ILE A 220 16.33 -1.54 9.27
C ILE A 220 15.30 -1.99 10.30
N LYS A 221 14.13 -2.45 9.83
CA LYS A 221 13.11 -3.11 10.67
C LYS A 221 13.15 -4.62 10.49
N THR A 222 12.49 -5.35 11.39
CA THR A 222 12.31 -6.80 11.28
C THR A 222 10.83 -7.09 11.09
N HIS A 223 10.46 -7.86 10.07
CA HIS A 223 9.08 -8.24 9.85
C HIS A 223 8.59 -9.15 11.00
N PRO A 224 7.41 -8.91 11.59
CA PRO A 224 7.02 -9.57 12.83
C PRO A 224 6.61 -11.05 12.60
N GLU A 225 6.18 -11.41 11.39
CA GLU A 225 5.68 -12.75 11.09
C GLU A 225 6.72 -13.67 10.42
N ASN A 226 7.66 -13.10 9.67
CA ASN A 226 8.65 -13.90 8.90
C ASN A 226 10.11 -13.64 9.33
N GLY A 227 10.34 -12.71 10.27
CA GLY A 227 11.65 -12.43 10.84
C GLY A 227 12.66 -11.80 9.88
N ARG A 228 12.29 -11.48 8.64
CA ARG A 228 13.22 -10.89 7.67
C ARG A 228 13.56 -9.46 8.04
N LYS A 229 14.81 -9.07 7.79
CA LYS A 229 15.28 -7.69 7.87
C LYS A 229 14.81 -6.90 6.66
N LEU A 230 14.37 -5.67 6.88
CA LEU A 230 13.71 -4.82 5.90
C LEU A 230 14.36 -3.45 5.89
N VAL A 231 14.73 -2.93 4.71
CA VAL A 231 15.04 -1.51 4.56
C VAL A 231 13.74 -0.70 4.70
N PHE A 232 13.67 0.15 5.74
CA PHE A 232 12.48 0.92 6.12
C PHE A 232 12.71 2.44 6.02
N VAL A 233 13.22 2.86 4.87
CA VAL A 233 13.31 4.27 4.47
C VAL A 233 12.67 4.44 3.10
N ASN A 234 12.09 5.61 2.82
CA ASN A 234 11.46 5.87 1.53
C ASN A 234 11.52 7.36 1.14
N GLU A 235 11.58 7.64 -0.15
CA GLU A 235 11.70 9.00 -0.69
C GLU A 235 10.49 9.88 -0.34
N GLY A 236 9.32 9.27 -0.18
CA GLY A 236 8.09 9.99 0.18
C GLY A 236 8.12 10.60 1.58
N HIS A 237 8.73 9.94 2.55
CA HIS A 237 8.55 10.25 3.97
C HIS A 237 9.81 10.31 4.82
N THR A 238 10.94 9.74 4.38
CA THR A 238 12.19 9.79 5.14
C THR A 238 12.97 11.07 4.86
N SER A 239 13.14 11.90 5.91
CA SER A 239 13.81 13.19 5.78
C SER A 239 15.33 13.12 5.94
N HIS A 240 15.82 12.44 6.97
CA HIS A 240 17.24 12.33 7.28
C HIS A 240 17.53 11.19 8.25
N VAL A 241 18.81 10.81 8.33
CA VAL A 241 19.37 9.86 9.31
C VAL A 241 19.88 10.66 10.52
N LEU A 242 19.54 10.21 11.72
CA LEU A 242 19.96 10.82 12.98
C LEU A 242 21.43 10.52 13.30
N GLY A 243 22.07 11.44 14.01
CA GLY A 243 23.43 11.26 14.53
C GLY A 243 24.55 11.35 13.49
N VAL A 244 24.24 11.69 12.24
CA VAL A 244 25.22 11.87 11.15
C VAL A 244 25.13 13.27 10.54
N SER A 245 26.16 13.68 9.80
CA SER A 245 26.14 14.95 9.08
C SER A 245 25.07 14.94 7.97
N LYS A 246 24.58 16.11 7.56
CA LYS A 246 23.63 16.24 6.44
C LYS A 246 24.12 15.54 5.17
N THR A 247 25.41 15.71 4.84
CA THR A 247 26.03 15.07 3.66
C THR A 247 26.04 13.56 3.79
N ALA A 248 26.39 13.02 4.97
CA ALA A 248 26.36 11.59 5.23
C ALA A 248 24.93 11.04 5.13
N SER A 249 23.96 11.70 5.79
CA SER A 249 22.54 11.33 5.72
C SER A 249 22.05 11.25 4.27
N GLN A 250 22.30 12.28 3.47
CA GLN A 250 21.87 12.30 2.07
C GLN A 250 22.50 11.16 1.26
N SER A 251 23.80 10.91 1.47
CA SER A 251 24.52 9.86 0.74
C SER A 251 24.02 8.47 1.10
N LEU A 252 23.80 8.22 2.39
CA LEU A 252 23.27 6.95 2.90
C LEU A 252 21.84 6.69 2.40
N LEU A 253 20.98 7.69 2.43
CA LEU A 253 19.61 7.57 1.92
C LEU A 253 19.58 7.36 0.41
N ASN A 254 20.36 8.11 -0.36
CA ASN A 254 20.44 7.94 -1.81
C ASN A 254 20.87 6.52 -2.20
N TYR A 255 21.88 5.98 -1.51
CA TYR A 255 22.32 4.60 -1.73
C TYR A 255 21.17 3.59 -1.55
N LEU A 256 20.39 3.71 -0.46
CA LEU A 256 19.23 2.84 -0.23
C LEU A 256 18.11 3.07 -1.25
N TYR A 257 17.84 4.32 -1.63
CA TYR A 257 16.84 4.67 -2.63
C TYR A 257 17.16 4.11 -4.02
N ASP A 258 18.43 4.08 -4.40
CA ASP A 258 18.87 3.48 -5.66
C ASP A 258 18.69 1.95 -5.64
N LEU A 259 18.96 1.28 -4.51
CA LEU A 259 18.68 -0.14 -4.36
C LEU A 259 17.17 -0.45 -4.42
N ILE A 260 16.31 0.37 -3.81
CA ILE A 260 14.84 0.23 -3.91
C ILE A 260 14.38 0.27 -5.38
N LYS A 261 15.06 1.05 -6.22
CA LYS A 261 14.77 1.22 -7.65
C LYS A 261 15.36 0.13 -8.54
N THR A 262 16.07 -0.84 -7.98
CA THR A 262 16.69 -1.94 -8.73
C THR A 262 15.63 -2.90 -9.31
N PRO A 263 15.66 -3.25 -10.61
CA PRO A 263 14.63 -4.09 -11.24
C PRO A 263 14.46 -5.48 -10.61
N GLU A 264 15.54 -6.07 -10.11
CA GLU A 264 15.58 -7.42 -9.55
C GLU A 264 14.68 -7.58 -8.32
N VAL A 265 14.48 -6.50 -7.55
CA VAL A 265 13.67 -6.49 -6.32
C VAL A 265 12.24 -6.03 -6.56
N GLN A 266 11.85 -5.79 -7.82
CA GLN A 266 10.58 -5.18 -8.19
C GLN A 266 9.58 -6.12 -8.84
N ALA A 267 8.30 -5.82 -8.61
CA ALA A 267 7.16 -6.33 -9.36
C ALA A 267 6.38 -5.15 -9.95
N ARG A 268 6.38 -5.02 -11.28
CA ARG A 268 5.48 -4.12 -12.02
C ARG A 268 4.21 -4.87 -12.40
N PHE A 269 3.05 -4.34 -12.02
CA PHE A 269 1.74 -4.91 -12.31
C PHE A 269 0.98 -4.01 -13.27
N GLU A 270 0.74 -4.54 -14.47
CA GLU A 270 -0.16 -3.97 -15.46
C GLU A 270 -1.60 -4.35 -15.08
N TRP A 271 -2.41 -3.35 -14.78
CA TRP A 271 -3.78 -3.53 -14.31
C TRP A 271 -4.74 -3.90 -15.44
N ARG A 272 -5.75 -4.69 -15.10
CA ARG A 272 -6.97 -4.89 -15.88
C ARG A 272 -8.19 -4.58 -15.01
N ALA A 273 -9.31 -4.27 -15.62
CA ALA A 273 -10.56 -4.14 -14.88
C ALA A 273 -10.90 -5.47 -14.16
N GLY A 274 -11.31 -5.37 -12.90
CA GLY A 274 -11.56 -6.52 -12.03
C GLY A 274 -10.32 -7.08 -11.32
N ASP A 275 -9.10 -6.65 -11.67
CA ASP A 275 -7.92 -7.12 -10.94
C ASP A 275 -7.92 -6.65 -9.49
N VAL A 276 -7.37 -7.49 -8.61
CA VAL A 276 -7.15 -7.17 -7.20
C VAL A 276 -5.67 -7.30 -6.87
N ALA A 277 -5.14 -6.33 -6.12
CA ALA A 277 -3.82 -6.43 -5.51
C ALA A 277 -3.93 -6.21 -4.00
N ILE A 278 -3.22 -7.04 -3.24
CA ILE A 278 -3.12 -6.91 -1.79
C ILE A 278 -1.64 -6.89 -1.45
N TRP A 279 -1.18 -5.83 -0.78
CA TRP A 279 0.21 -5.78 -0.32
C TRP A 279 0.32 -5.54 1.17
N ASP A 280 1.40 -6.08 1.71
CA ASP A 280 1.84 -5.92 3.07
C ASP A 280 2.68 -4.65 3.17
N ASN A 281 2.06 -3.58 3.65
CA ASN A 281 2.69 -2.26 3.75
C ASN A 281 3.88 -2.24 4.72
N ARG A 282 4.07 -3.30 5.51
CA ARG A 282 5.21 -3.44 6.41
C ARG A 282 6.51 -3.77 5.65
N GLN A 283 6.42 -4.49 4.53
CA GLN A 283 7.59 -5.08 3.85
C GLN A 283 7.78 -4.71 2.37
N VAL A 284 6.89 -3.89 1.80
CA VAL A 284 7.05 -3.38 0.44
C VAL A 284 6.88 -1.87 0.36
N GLN A 285 7.56 -1.28 -0.62
CA GLN A 285 7.29 0.08 -1.10
C GLN A 285 6.57 0.01 -2.43
N HIS A 286 5.90 1.09 -2.83
CA HIS A 286 5.25 1.14 -4.13
C HIS A 286 5.34 2.50 -4.82
N TYR A 287 5.06 2.47 -6.13
CA TYR A 287 5.07 3.60 -7.04
C TYR A 287 3.90 3.46 -8.01
N ALA A 288 3.08 4.50 -8.15
CA ALA A 288 2.01 4.55 -9.15
C ALA A 288 2.50 5.25 -10.42
N ALA A 289 2.59 4.53 -11.54
CA ALA A 289 2.97 5.10 -12.83
C ALA A 289 1.90 6.10 -13.31
N ARG A 290 2.35 7.30 -13.70
CA ARG A 290 1.49 8.37 -14.20
C ARG A 290 1.68 8.58 -15.70
N ASP A 291 1.46 7.53 -16.46
CA ASP A 291 1.71 7.43 -17.90
C ASP A 291 0.43 7.32 -18.75
N TYR A 292 -0.74 7.65 -18.19
CA TYR A 292 -2.06 7.52 -18.83
C TYR A 292 -2.77 8.85 -19.10
N GLY A 293 -2.06 9.98 -19.01
CA GLY A 293 -2.59 11.31 -19.37
C GLY A 293 -3.84 11.67 -18.57
N SER A 294 -4.92 12.06 -19.25
CA SER A 294 -6.25 12.34 -18.67
C SER A 294 -7.23 11.17 -18.80
N ALA A 295 -6.75 10.00 -19.21
CA ALA A 295 -7.60 8.83 -19.38
C ALA A 295 -8.24 8.42 -18.04
N ARG A 296 -9.48 7.96 -18.11
CA ARG A 296 -10.23 7.60 -16.91
C ARG A 296 -9.62 6.36 -16.24
N ARG A 297 -9.41 6.45 -14.93
CA ARG A 297 -8.93 5.36 -14.09
C ARG A 297 -9.67 5.41 -12.77
N ARG A 298 -10.15 4.27 -12.28
CA ARG A 298 -10.84 4.15 -11.00
C ARG A 298 -10.43 2.87 -10.29
N ILE A 299 -9.97 3.00 -9.06
CA ILE A 299 -9.64 1.89 -8.17
C ILE A 299 -10.33 2.10 -6.83
N HIS A 300 -10.95 1.05 -6.31
CA HIS A 300 -11.43 0.99 -4.94
C HIS A 300 -10.29 0.55 -4.02
N ARG A 301 -10.07 1.29 -2.92
CA ARG A 301 -9.03 1.01 -1.94
C ARG A 301 -9.63 0.76 -0.57
N ILE A 302 -9.21 -0.33 0.08
CA ILE A 302 -9.41 -0.55 1.51
C ILE A 302 -8.03 -0.54 2.18
N THR A 303 -7.90 0.25 3.24
CA THR A 303 -6.70 0.27 4.09
C THR A 303 -6.97 -0.57 5.34
N LEU A 304 -6.01 -1.38 5.77
CA LEU A 304 -6.12 -2.16 7.01
C LEU A 304 -5.40 -1.45 8.16
N GLU A 305 -6.01 -1.52 9.34
CA GLU A 305 -5.47 -1.00 10.58
C GLU A 305 -4.07 -1.56 10.87
N HIS A 306 -3.29 -0.78 11.64
CA HIS A 306 -2.04 -1.24 12.22
C HIS A 306 -2.27 -2.50 13.08
N ASP A 307 -1.30 -3.40 13.10
CA ASP A 307 -1.41 -4.70 13.78
C ASP A 307 -0.77 -4.75 15.18
N GLY A 308 -0.21 -3.63 15.65
CA GLY A 308 0.35 -3.48 17.00
C GLY A 308 1.79 -3.95 17.15
N VAL A 309 2.40 -4.52 16.11
CA VAL A 309 3.68 -5.24 16.22
C VAL A 309 4.78 -4.77 15.27
N PHE A 310 4.49 -3.83 14.36
CA PHE A 310 5.44 -3.39 13.34
C PHE A 310 5.91 -1.95 13.47
#